data_AF-A0A2L2YU94-F1
#
_entry.id   AF-A0A2L2YU94-F1
#
_cell.length_a   1.000
_cell.length_b   1.000
_cell.length_c   1.000
_cell.angle_alpha   90.00
_cell.angle_beta   90.00
_cell.angle_gamma   90.00
#
_symmetry.space_group_name_H-M   'P 1'
#
loop_
_entity.id
_entity.type
_entity.pdbx_description
1 polymer ?
#
loop_
_entity_poly.entity_id
_entity_poly.type
_entity_poly.pdbx_seq_one_letter_code
_entity_poly.pdbx_strand_id
1 'polypeptide(L)' 'SERVAELKRRPEQLKMDRINIYQGVNLYVKILDDSIDDDRFRKEFTPFGTITSAKVMTDGKGRSRGFGFV' A
#
# COMPACT_ATOMS: atom_id res chain seq x y z
N SER A 1 19.56 -32.29 -4.61
CA SER A 1 18.34 -33.07 -4.87
C SER A 1 17.26 -32.14 -5.40
N GLU A 2 16.55 -32.52 -6.45
CA GLU A 2 15.52 -31.70 -7.14
C GLU A 2 14.49 -31.11 -6.17
N ARG A 3 14.10 -31.87 -5.14
CA ARG A 3 13.19 -31.42 -4.07
C ARG A 3 13.67 -30.18 -3.33
N VAL A 4 14.99 -30.05 -3.10
CA VAL A 4 15.59 -28.90 -2.40
C VAL A 4 15.60 -27.66 -3.31
N ALA A 5 15.73 -27.84 -4.62
CA ALA A 5 15.65 -26.75 -5.58
C ALA A 5 14.21 -26.22 -5.73
N GLU A 6 13.22 -27.12 -5.76
CA GLU A 6 11.80 -26.74 -5.83
C GLU A 6 11.34 -25.97 -4.57
N LEU A 7 11.77 -26.44 -3.37
CA LEU A 7 11.50 -25.77 -2.09
C LEU A 7 12.03 -24.34 -2.03
N LYS A 8 13.13 -24.03 -2.72
CA LYS A 8 13.71 -22.67 -2.80
C LYS A 8 12.99 -21.78 -3.81
N ARG A 9 12.56 -22.34 -4.96
CA ARG A 9 11.92 -21.57 -6.03
C ARG A 9 10.50 -21.13 -5.70
N ARG A 10 9.73 -21.97 -5.02
CA ARG A 10 8.30 -21.69 -4.75
C ARG A 10 8.08 -20.40 -3.93
N PRO A 11 8.81 -20.12 -2.83
CA PRO A 11 8.71 -18.85 -2.11
C PRO A 11 9.13 -17.64 -2.94
N GLU A 12 10.21 -17.77 -3.72
CA GLU A 12 10.72 -16.69 -4.57
C GLU A 12 9.72 -16.33 -5.66
N GLN A 13 9.09 -17.33 -6.27
CA GLN A 13 8.08 -17.14 -7.30
C GLN A 13 6.83 -16.46 -6.75
N LEU A 14 6.31 -16.90 -5.59
CA LEU A 14 5.19 -16.22 -4.92
C LEU A 14 5.51 -14.77 -4.55
N LYS A 15 6.77 -14.47 -4.20
CA LYS A 15 7.22 -13.11 -3.91
C LYS A 15 7.26 -12.26 -5.19
N MET A 16 7.78 -12.79 -6.29
CA MET A 16 7.79 -12.11 -7.59
C MET A 16 6.38 -11.87 -8.11
N ASP A 17 5.49 -12.85 -8.01
CA ASP A 17 4.08 -12.71 -8.43
C ASP A 17 3.38 -11.61 -7.65
N ARG A 18 3.58 -11.55 -6.33
CA ARG A 18 3.08 -10.46 -5.49
C ARG A 18 3.64 -9.11 -5.92
N ILE A 19 4.96 -9.01 -6.12
CA ILE A 19 5.58 -7.76 -6.58
C ILE A 19 4.97 -7.32 -7.91
N ASN A 20 4.80 -8.24 -8.85
CA ASN A 20 4.29 -7.95 -10.18
C ASN A 20 2.82 -7.48 -10.16
N ILE A 21 1.98 -8.07 -9.29
CA ILE A 21 0.58 -7.65 -9.11
C ILE A 21 0.48 -6.23 -8.52
N TYR A 22 1.41 -5.86 -7.63
CA TYR A 22 1.39 -4.55 -6.96
C TYR A 22 2.38 -3.55 -7.55
N GLN A 23 2.99 -3.82 -8.71
CA GLN A 23 3.84 -2.84 -9.39
C GLN A 23 2.98 -1.69 -9.92
N GLY A 24 3.29 -0.46 -9.49
CA GLY A 24 2.62 0.75 -9.97
C GLY A 24 1.25 1.05 -9.34
N VAL A 25 0.80 0.27 -8.34
CA VAL A 25 -0.53 0.45 -7.72
C VAL A 25 -0.53 1.25 -6.41
N ASN A 26 0.60 1.87 -6.05
CA ASN A 26 0.72 2.69 -4.85
C ASN A 26 0.84 4.17 -5.24
N LEU A 27 -0.21 4.94 -4.99
CA LEU A 27 -0.27 6.36 -5.26
C LEU A 27 0.27 7.16 -4.08
N TYR A 28 0.97 8.24 -4.40
CA TYR A 28 1.43 9.21 -3.41
C TYR A 28 0.61 10.49 -3.55
N VAL A 29 -0.10 10.86 -2.50
CA VAL A 29 -1.02 12.00 -2.50
C VAL A 29 -0.50 13.06 -1.53
N LYS A 30 -0.22 14.26 -2.03
CA LYS A 30 0.21 15.44 -1.25
C LYS A 30 -0.90 16.45 -1.11
N ILE A 31 -0.71 17.38 -0.17
CA ILE A 31 -1.60 18.52 0.10
C ILE A 31 -2.94 18.02 0.65
N LEU A 32 -2.86 17.08 1.61
CA LEU A 32 -4.00 16.71 2.41
C LEU A 32 -4.21 17.74 3.51
N ASP A 33 -5.46 18.11 3.73
CA ASP A 33 -5.85 18.91 4.88
C ASP A 33 -5.62 18.12 6.19
N ASP A 34 -5.29 18.82 7.27
CA ASP A 34 -4.99 18.19 8.56
C ASP A 34 -6.19 17.45 9.18
N SER A 35 -7.42 17.76 8.74
CA SER A 35 -8.64 17.05 9.15
C SER A 35 -8.88 15.73 8.42
N ILE A 36 -8.08 15.39 7.41
CA ILE A 36 -8.22 14.13 6.69
C ILE A 36 -7.48 13.04 7.46
N ASP A 37 -8.25 12.10 8.01
CA ASP A 37 -7.77 10.86 8.61
C ASP A 37 -7.77 9.69 7.62
N ASP A 38 -7.30 8.53 8.05
CA ASP A 38 -7.20 7.31 7.23
C ASP A 38 -8.56 6.88 6.66
N ASP A 39 -9.62 7.00 7.47
CA ASP A 39 -10.97 6.56 7.09
C ASP A 39 -11.57 7.46 6.03
N ARG A 40 -11.46 8.78 6.20
CA ARG A 40 -11.89 9.76 5.18
C ARG A 40 -11.06 9.61 3.92
N PHE A 41 -9.73 9.51 4.06
CA PHE A 41 -8.83 9.31 2.92
C PHE A 41 -9.23 8.07 2.11
N ARG A 42 -9.48 6.93 2.77
CA ARG A 42 -9.96 5.72 2.10
C ARG A 42 -11.31 5.90 1.42
N LYS A 43 -12.26 6.58 2.06
CA LYS A 43 -13.59 6.83 1.50
C LYS A 43 -13.52 7.63 0.20
N GLU A 44 -12.67 8.65 0.13
CA GLU A 44 -12.50 9.47 -1.08
C GLU A 44 -12.00 8.65 -2.27
N PHE A 45 -11.15 7.65 -2.04
CA PHE A 45 -10.62 6.80 -3.12
C PHE A 45 -11.51 5.60 -3.48
N THR A 46 -12.46 5.23 -2.61
CA THR A 46 -13.29 4.02 -2.76
C THR A 46 -14.10 4.00 -4.07
N PRO A 47 -14.64 5.12 -4.59
CA PRO A 47 -15.34 5.15 -5.87
C PRO A 47 -14.46 4.77 -7.08
N PHE A 48 -13.13 4.89 -6.97
CA PHE A 48 -12.21 4.64 -8.09
C PHE A 48 -11.73 3.18 -8.17
N GLY A 49 -12.05 2.35 -7.17
CA GLY A 49 -11.74 0.93 -7.19
C GLY A 49 -11.51 0.32 -5.81
N THR A 50 -11.13 -0.95 -5.82
CA THR A 50 -10.83 -1.69 -4.59
C THR A 50 -9.51 -1.23 -4.00
N ILE A 51 -9.56 -0.60 -2.84
CA ILE A 51 -8.38 -0.16 -2.08
C ILE A 51 -7.87 -1.31 -1.20
N THR A 52 -6.62 -1.69 -1.42
CA THR A 52 -5.90 -2.67 -0.59
C THR A 52 -5.36 -2.05 0.70
N SER A 53 -4.87 -0.82 0.63
CA SER A 53 -4.35 -0.05 1.77
C SER A 53 -4.53 1.44 1.51
N ALA A 54 -4.84 2.22 2.53
CA ALA A 54 -4.82 3.68 2.48
C ALA A 54 -4.30 4.20 3.83
N LYS A 55 -3.34 5.11 3.81
CA LYS A 55 -2.72 5.64 5.04
C LYS A 55 -2.31 7.10 4.89
N VAL A 56 -2.80 7.94 5.80
CA VAL A 56 -2.30 9.29 6.02
C VAL A 56 -1.07 9.21 6.91
N MET A 57 -0.01 9.91 6.51
CA MET A 57 1.24 9.90 7.26
C MET A 57 1.17 10.94 8.36
N THR A 58 1.37 10.51 9.60
CA THR A 58 1.36 11.38 10.77
C THR A 58 2.76 11.54 11.38
N ASP A 59 2.94 12.57 12.21
CA ASP A 59 4.11 12.74 13.06
C ASP A 59 4.01 11.85 14.33
N GLY A 60 5.05 11.88 15.17
CA GLY A 60 5.09 11.12 16.43
C GLY A 60 4.07 11.57 17.49
N LYS A 61 3.31 12.64 17.22
CA LYS A 61 2.22 13.14 18.07
C LYS A 61 0.84 12.86 17.43
N GLY A 62 0.80 12.12 16.32
CA GLY A 62 -0.44 11.77 15.62
C GLY A 62 -1.00 12.86 14.70
N ARG A 63 -0.28 13.96 14.45
CA ARG A 63 -0.74 15.03 13.55
C ARG A 63 -0.40 14.70 12.10
N SER A 64 -1.30 15.03 11.18
CA SER A 64 -1.06 14.83 9.74
C SER A 64 0.21 15.54 9.28
N ARG A 65 0.94 14.90 8.35
CA ARG A 65 2.06 15.51 7.62
C ARG A 65 1.62 16.08 6.28
N GLY A 66 0.31 16.10 5.99
CA GLY A 66 -0.27 16.62 4.76
C GLY A 66 -0.07 15.72 3.54
N PHE A 67 0.18 14.43 3.74
CA PHE A 67 0.31 13.46 2.65
C PHE A 67 -0.05 12.04 3.07
N GLY A 68 -0.39 11.21 2.09
CA GLY A 68 -0.76 9.80 2.29
C GLY A 68 -0.43 8.92 1.09
N PHE A 69 -0.63 7.62 1.29
CA PHE A 69 -0.46 6.58 0.28
C PHE A 69 -1.74 5.76 0.14
N VAL A 70 -2.14 5.44 -1.08
CA VAL A 70 -3.36 4.66 -1.41
C VAL A 70 -3.13 3.75 -2.60
#